data_AF-A0A9D9Z4A1-F1
#
_entry.id   AF-A0A9D9Z4A1-F1
#
_cell.length_a   1.000
_cell.length_b   1.000
_cell.length_c   1.000
_cell.angle_alpha   90.00
_cell.angle_beta   90.00
_cell.angle_gamma   90.00
#
_symmetry.space_group_name_H-M   'P 1'
#
loop_
_entity.id
_entity.type
_entity.pdbx_description
1 polymer ?
#
loop_
_entity_poly.entity_id
_entity_poly.type
_entity_poly.pdbx_seq_one_letter_code
_entity_poly.pdbx_strand_id
1 'polypeptide(L)'
;GLWYGLIFRDAWIEASGIDMAKVEADRQAGKNGQKEMMISLAIEVVTAVVAIFCIKTLDVSPLHAAVGMGVTAVLASLKNYVFEQRPIKLILINESYKLVCYLVEGIIALIA
;
A
#
# COMPACT_ATOMS: atom_id res chain seq x y z
N GLY A 1 -6.06 3.41 -4.58
CA GLY A 1 -7.40 3.36 -5.22
C GLY A 1 -7.71 2.00 -5.82
N LEU A 2 -6.98 1.58 -6.85
CA LEU A 2 -7.26 0.34 -7.60
C LEU A 2 -7.16 -0.94 -6.75
N TRP A 3 -6.12 -1.08 -5.92
CA TRP A 3 -5.90 -2.29 -5.12
C TRP A 3 -7.03 -2.52 -4.10
N TYR A 4 -7.28 -1.53 -3.26
CA TYR A 4 -8.32 -1.56 -2.21
C TYR A 4 -9.74 -1.30 -2.74
N GLY A 5 -9.91 -0.95 -4.02
CA GLY A 5 -11.19 -0.53 -4.59
C GLY A 5 -11.74 -1.43 -5.70
N LEU A 6 -10.90 -2.01 -6.54
CA LEU A 6 -11.33 -2.92 -7.60
C LEU A 6 -10.93 -4.37 -7.31
N ILE A 7 -9.73 -4.60 -6.79
CA ILE A 7 -9.17 -5.96 -6.66
C ILE A 7 -9.57 -6.61 -5.33
N PHE A 8 -9.36 -5.90 -4.22
CA PHE A 8 -9.55 -6.44 -2.86
C PHE A 8 -10.62 -5.70 -2.06
N ARG A 9 -11.55 -5.00 -2.73
CA ARG A 9 -12.52 -4.12 -2.06
C ARG A 9 -13.28 -4.81 -0.94
N ASP A 10 -14.00 -5.88 -1.25
CA ASP A 10 -14.90 -6.51 -0.27
C ASP A 10 -14.10 -7.16 0.86
N ALA A 11 -13.01 -7.86 0.50
CA ALA A 11 -12.11 -8.48 1.45
C ALA A 11 -11.43 -7.47 2.40
N TRP A 12 -11.08 -6.28 1.88
CA TRP A 12 -10.49 -5.21 2.65
C TRP A 12 -11.51 -4.51 3.55
N ILE A 13 -12.72 -4.23 3.05
CA ILE A 13 -13.81 -3.63 3.84
C ILE A 13 -14.17 -4.52 5.02
N GLU A 14 -14.37 -5.82 4.76
CA GLU A 14 -14.64 -6.84 5.78
C GLU A 14 -13.52 -6.89 6.82
N ALA A 15 -12.27 -7.03 6.38
CA ALA A 15 -11.13 -7.18 7.28
C ALA A 15 -10.75 -5.89 8.04
N SER A 16 -11.14 -4.72 7.53
CA SER A 16 -10.92 -3.42 8.17
C SER A 16 -12.03 -3.04 9.15
N GLY A 17 -13.14 -3.79 9.20
CA GLY A 17 -14.30 -3.49 10.04
C GLY A 17 -15.00 -2.20 9.65
N ILE A 18 -14.97 -1.83 8.36
CA ILE A 18 -15.58 -0.59 7.88
C ILE A 18 -17.10 -0.75 7.85
N ASP A 19 -17.79 0.17 8.51
CA ASP A 19 -19.25 0.25 8.47
C ASP A 19 -19.71 0.92 7.16
N MET A 20 -20.25 0.10 6.26
CA MET A 20 -20.75 0.54 4.96
C MET A 20 -21.97 1.47 5.06
N ALA A 21 -22.77 1.38 6.13
CA ALA A 21 -23.91 2.28 6.33
C ALA A 21 -23.41 3.71 6.60
N LYS A 22 -22.35 3.84 7.40
CA LYS A 22 -21.68 5.12 7.64
C LYS A 22 -21.03 5.68 6.38
N VAL A 23 -20.34 4.83 5.61
CA VAL A 23 -19.71 5.24 4.34
C VAL A 23 -20.75 5.79 3.36
N GLU A 24 -21.91 5.14 3.24
CA GLU A 24 -22.98 5.63 2.37
C GLU A 24 -23.60 6.92 2.89
N ALA A 25 -23.81 7.05 4.21
CA ALA A 25 -24.30 8.29 4.82
C ALA A 25 -23.34 9.48 4.57
N ASP A 26 -22.03 9.28 4.73
CA ASP A 26 -21.02 10.31 4.43
C ASP A 26 -21.00 10.67 2.93
N ARG A 27 -21.19 9.69 2.04
CA ARG A 27 -21.29 9.91 0.59
C ARG A 27 -22.52 10.76 0.23
N GLN A 28 -23.68 10.47 0.81
CA GLN A 28 -24.90 11.26 0.60
C GLN A 28 -24.76 12.69 1.17
N ALA A 29 -23.93 12.87 2.21
CA ALA A 29 -23.56 14.18 2.75
C ALA A 29 -22.49 14.91 1.91
N GLY A 30 -22.12 14.40 0.73
CA GLY A 30 -21.12 15.00 -0.18
C GLY A 30 -19.66 14.75 0.21
N LYS A 31 -19.39 13.91 1.23
CA LYS A 31 -18.04 13.54 1.65
C LYS A 31 -17.57 12.30 0.89
N ASN A 32 -17.29 12.49 -0.39
CA ASN A 32 -17.08 11.39 -1.34
C ASN A 32 -15.66 10.80 -1.30
N GLY A 33 -14.82 11.21 -0.35
CA GLY A 33 -13.42 10.74 -0.22
C GLY A 33 -12.46 11.26 -1.30
N GLN A 34 -12.88 12.16 -2.19
CA GLN A 34 -12.06 12.63 -3.31
C GLN A 34 -10.80 13.38 -2.85
N LYS A 35 -10.91 14.18 -1.80
CA LYS A 35 -9.78 14.93 -1.24
C LYS A 35 -8.74 13.98 -0.68
N GLU A 36 -9.17 12.99 0.08
CA GLU A 36 -8.36 11.95 0.68
C GLU A 36 -7.67 11.12 -0.40
N MET A 37 -8.37 10.79 -1.49
CA MET A 37 -7.80 10.13 -2.65
C MET A 37 -6.69 10.97 -3.30
N MET A 38 -6.92 12.27 -3.52
CA MET A 38 -5.92 13.17 -4.10
C MET A 38 -4.69 13.33 -3.20
N ILE A 39 -4.89 13.46 -1.89
CA ILE A 39 -3.79 13.51 -0.91
C ILE A 39 -3.01 12.19 -0.93
N SER A 40 -3.70 11.05 -0.94
CA SER A 40 -3.04 9.74 -1.00
C SER A 40 -2.20 9.58 -2.26
N LEU A 41 -2.70 10.04 -3.42
CA LEU A 41 -1.97 10.00 -4.68
C LEU A 41 -0.72 10.88 -4.62
N ALA A 42 -0.82 12.10 -4.07
CA ALA A 42 0.31 12.99 -3.92
C ALA A 42 1.40 12.39 -3.00
N ILE A 43 0.99 11.76 -1.90
CA ILE A 43 1.91 11.04 -1.01
C ILE A 43 2.58 9.90 -1.75
N GLU A 44 1.82 9.08 -2.50
CA GLU A 44 2.36 7.94 -3.24
C GLU A 44 3.42 8.37 -4.26
N VAL A 45 3.19 9.48 -4.99
CA VAL A 45 4.16 10.02 -5.95
C VAL A 45 5.45 10.46 -5.25
N VAL A 46 5.33 11.17 -4.13
CA VAL A 46 6.52 11.61 -3.36
C VAL A 46 7.27 10.39 -2.81
N THR A 47 6.55 9.40 -2.27
CA THR A 47 7.13 8.16 -1.77
C THR A 47 7.89 7.43 -2.88
N ALA A 48 7.30 7.29 -4.07
CA ALA A 48 7.94 6.61 -5.20
C ALA A 48 9.23 7.31 -5.66
N VAL A 49 9.21 8.65 -5.75
CA VAL A 49 10.42 9.43 -6.12
C VAL A 49 11.54 9.21 -5.11
N VAL A 50 11.23 9.27 -3.81
CA VAL A 50 12.21 9.05 -2.74
C VAL A 50 12.72 7.60 -2.77
N ALA A 51 11.82 6.62 -2.91
CA ALA A 51 12.19 5.22 -2.95
C ALA A 51 13.11 4.90 -4.13
N ILE A 52 12.78 5.37 -5.35
CA ILE A 52 13.62 5.21 -6.54
C ILE A 52 15.00 5.84 -6.33
N PHE A 53 15.05 7.06 -5.78
CA PHE A 53 16.32 7.71 -5.46
C PHE A 53 17.15 6.85 -4.50
N CYS A 54 16.56 6.37 -3.40
CA CYS A 54 17.24 5.51 -2.45
C CYS A 54 17.72 4.20 -3.10
N ILE A 55 16.86 3.52 -3.87
CA ILE A 55 17.21 2.27 -4.58
C ILE A 55 18.44 2.49 -5.48
N LYS A 56 18.47 3.58 -6.24
CA LYS A 56 19.60 3.90 -7.14
C LYS A 56 20.91 4.21 -6.41
N THR A 57 20.86 4.59 -5.14
CA THR A 57 22.06 4.82 -4.33
C THR A 57 22.63 3.55 -3.70
N LEU A 58 21.92 2.43 -3.78
CA LEU A 58 22.40 1.15 -3.27
C LEU A 58 23.31 0.49 -4.32
N ASP A 59 24.42 -0.10 -3.87
CA ASP A 59 25.33 -0.88 -4.73
C ASP A 59 24.81 -2.32 -4.95
N VAL A 60 23.52 -2.44 -5.25
CA VAL A 60 22.85 -3.69 -5.58
C VAL A 60 21.88 -3.46 -6.74
N SER A 61 21.53 -4.52 -7.45
CA SER A 61 20.53 -4.42 -8.52
C SER A 61 19.19 -3.87 -7.98
N PRO A 62 18.55 -2.91 -8.67
CA PRO A 62 17.29 -2.30 -8.23
C PRO A 62 16.17 -3.29 -7.91
N LEU A 63 16.11 -4.41 -8.65
CA LEU A 63 15.15 -5.48 -8.38
C LEU A 63 15.45 -6.22 -7.07
N HIS A 64 16.72 -6.43 -6.73
CA HIS A 64 17.09 -7.03 -5.44
C HIS A 64 16.75 -6.12 -4.27
N ALA A 65 16.97 -4.80 -4.42
CA ALA A 65 16.55 -3.80 -3.44
C ALA A 65 15.02 -3.82 -3.25
N ALA A 66 14.25 -3.80 -4.34
CA ALA A 66 12.79 -3.85 -4.30
C ALA A 66 12.24 -5.10 -3.61
N VAL A 67 12.76 -6.28 -3.94
CA VAL A 67 12.38 -7.55 -3.27
C VAL A 67 12.75 -7.50 -1.79
N GLY A 68 13.96 -7.04 -1.45
CA GLY A 68 14.41 -6.90 -0.08
C GLY A 68 13.52 -5.96 0.75
N MET A 69 13.11 -4.83 0.17
CA MET A 69 12.15 -3.90 0.79
C MET A 69 10.79 -4.57 1.05
N GLY A 70 10.28 -5.31 0.07
CA GLY A 70 9.02 -6.05 0.21
C GLY A 70 9.07 -7.12 1.30
N VAL A 71 10.13 -7.94 1.35
CA VAL A 71 10.32 -8.93 2.42
C VAL A 71 10.43 -8.25 3.79
N THR A 72 11.18 -7.15 3.88
CA THR A 72 11.34 -6.38 5.12
C THR A 72 10.01 -5.81 5.60
N ALA A 73 9.18 -5.28 4.69
CA ALA A 73 7.85 -4.75 5.00
C ALA A 73 6.92 -5.85 5.54
N VAL A 74 6.91 -7.03 4.89
CA VAL A 74 6.14 -8.20 5.36
C VAL A 74 6.59 -8.62 6.75
N LEU A 75 7.89 -8.76 7.00
CA LEU A 75 8.41 -9.14 8.32
C LEU A 75 8.06 -8.10 9.39
N ALA A 76 8.17 -6.81 9.08
CA ALA A 76 7.77 -5.73 9.98
C ALA A 76 6.27 -5.79 10.31
N SER A 77 5.41 -6.07 9.33
CA SER A 77 3.97 -6.23 9.56
C SER A 77 3.62 -7.45 10.38
N LEU A 78 4.35 -8.57 10.22
CA LEU A 78 4.15 -9.79 11.00
C LEU A 78 4.48 -9.55 12.47
N LYS A 79 5.52 -8.74 12.76
CA LYS A 79 5.77 -8.27 14.11
C LYS A 79 4.58 -7.47 14.64
N ASN A 80 4.07 -6.50 13.86
CA ASN A 80 2.93 -5.68 14.29
C ASN A 80 1.66 -6.50 14.50
N TYR A 81 1.42 -7.55 13.70
CA TYR A 81 0.31 -8.47 13.87
C TYR A 81 0.24 -9.08 15.26
N VAL A 82 1.39 -9.51 15.79
CA VAL A 82 1.49 -10.12 17.13
C VAL A 82 0.98 -9.15 18.20
N PHE A 83 1.11 -7.84 17.98
CA PHE A 83 0.62 -6.81 18.91
C PHE A 83 -0.80 -6.33 18.59
N GLU A 84 -1.10 -6.03 17.32
CA GLU A 84 -2.35 -5.40 16.90
C GLU A 84 -3.51 -6.39 16.77
N GLN A 85 -3.23 -7.69 16.66
CA GLN A 85 -4.23 -8.77 16.51
C GLN A 85 -5.23 -8.54 15.36
N ARG A 86 -4.89 -7.71 14.37
CA ARG A 86 -5.70 -7.46 13.17
C ARG A 86 -5.77 -8.70 12.28
N PRO A 87 -6.85 -8.94 11.52
CA PRO A 87 -6.97 -10.14 10.70
C PRO A 87 -5.78 -10.34 9.74
N ILE A 88 -5.27 -11.58 9.63
CA ILE A 88 -4.18 -11.92 8.68
C ILE A 88 -4.56 -11.55 7.24
N LYS A 89 -5.85 -11.66 6.89
CA LYS A 89 -6.39 -11.22 5.60
C LYS A 89 -6.03 -9.74 5.31
N LEU A 90 -6.08 -8.86 6.30
CA LEU A 90 -5.74 -7.45 6.14
C LEU A 90 -4.24 -7.24 5.89
N ILE A 91 -3.39 -8.00 6.58
CA ILE A 91 -1.93 -7.98 6.37
C ILE A 91 -1.60 -8.41 4.95
N LEU A 92 -2.18 -9.52 4.49
CA LEU A 92 -1.94 -10.02 3.14
C LEU A 92 -2.31 -8.97 2.08
N ILE A 93 -3.47 -8.31 2.23
CA ILE A 93 -3.91 -7.27 1.28
C ILE A 93 -2.93 -6.07 1.30
N ASN A 94 -2.54 -5.61 2.49
CA ASN A 94 -1.71 -4.41 2.64
C ASN A 94 -0.25 -4.64 2.21
N GLU A 95 0.35 -5.77 2.60
CA GLU A 95 1.76 -6.03 2.30
C GLU A 95 1.96 -6.50 0.87
N SER A 96 0.99 -7.21 0.28
CA SER A 96 1.03 -7.51 -1.16
C SER A 96 0.95 -6.25 -2.01
N TYR A 97 0.16 -5.26 -1.59
CA TYR A 97 0.15 -3.94 -2.24
C TYR A 97 1.54 -3.29 -2.22
N LYS A 98 2.16 -3.19 -1.04
CA LYS A 98 3.50 -2.58 -0.90
C LYS A 98 4.55 -3.33 -1.70
N LEU A 99 4.55 -4.66 -1.66
CA LEU A 99 5.46 -5.48 -2.45
C LEU A 99 5.33 -5.18 -3.94
N VAL A 100 4.11 -5.08 -4.47
CA VAL A 100 3.88 -4.71 -5.87
C VAL A 100 4.37 -3.30 -6.16
N CYS A 101 4.11 -2.32 -5.29
CA CYS A 101 4.64 -0.96 -5.46
C CYS A 101 6.17 -0.94 -5.53
N TYR A 102 6.85 -1.61 -4.59
CA TYR A 102 8.31 -1.69 -4.59
C TYR A 102 8.85 -2.39 -5.83
N LEU A 103 8.19 -3.44 -6.31
CA LEU A 103 8.59 -4.10 -7.56
C LEU A 103 8.45 -3.17 -8.76
N VAL A 104 7.36 -2.39 -8.84
CA VAL A 104 7.17 -1.38 -9.90
C VAL A 104 8.26 -0.31 -9.81
N GLU A 105 8.56 0.20 -8.61
CA GLU A 105 9.64 1.17 -8.38
C GLU A 105 11.01 0.60 -8.77
N GLY A 106 11.29 -0.66 -8.42
CA GLY A 106 12.51 -1.36 -8.80
C GLY A 106 12.66 -1.56 -10.31
N ILE A 107 11.56 -1.87 -11.01
CA ILE A 107 11.53 -1.95 -12.48
C ILE A 107 11.80 -0.57 -13.07
N ILE A 108 11.15 0.49 -12.58
CA ILE A 108 11.36 1.86 -13.05
C ILE A 108 12.82 2.27 -12.82
N ALA A 109 13.36 2.00 -11.63
CA ALA A 109 14.75 2.31 -11.28
C ALA A 109 15.77 1.53 -12.12
N LEU A 110 15.40 0.37 -12.66
CA LEU A 110 16.23 -0.43 -13.56
C LEU A 110 16.31 0.15 -14.97
N ILE A 111 15.23 0.78 -15.46
CA ILE A 111 15.12 1.29 -16.84
C ILE A 111 15.36 2.80 -16.99
N ALA A 112 15.24 3.57 -15.90
CA ALA A 112 15.46 5.01 -15.85
C ALA A 112 16.90 5.35 -15.43
#